data_AF-A0A958S5E8-F1
#
_entry.id   AF-A0A958S5E8-F1
#
_cell.length_a   1.000
_cell.length_b   1.000
_cell.length_c   1.000
_cell.angle_alpha   90.00
_cell.angle_beta   90.00
_cell.angle_gamma   90.00
#
_symmetry.space_group_name_H-M   'P 1'
#
loop_
_entity.id
_entity.type
_entity.pdbx_description
1 polymer ?
#
loop_
_entity_poly.entity_id
_entity_poly.type
_entity_poly.pdbx_seq_one_letter_code
_entity_poly.pdbx_strand_id
1 'polypeptide(L)'
;MHHRFAQLCLVIALVTGSVVPSAYGNLLGLSKRELHDVMTLGRAISDLQPRLGDEKSVQYALGIYKAAKHYRIDPRLLIAIAHQETSFRENLPEGAAGEIGLCQIRKNWLGNKEFVREFGKRSVRDLHNPEKNFLFAAWILRDLKEANSEKETVPWWTYYNARQLKNRVRYYMHVNRKLERISKYGPVRTAERAMASTSEDGLEKLALESSPLRNAPKAKSRVRIPSKSNFVYTASAGPSANWISNAVNALSKEGGRTREGKWSGHHSPKKVNRSPSLRRTISELGSIN
;
A
#
# COMPACT_ATOMS: atom_id res chain seq x y z
N MET A 1 -2.62 -27.55 -8.99
CA MET A 1 -2.46 -26.99 -10.35
C MET A 1 -3.78 -26.49 -10.96
N HIS A 2 -4.92 -27.16 -10.75
CA HIS A 2 -6.23 -26.77 -11.31
C HIS A 2 -6.68 -25.32 -11.03
N HIS A 3 -6.35 -24.76 -9.85
CA HIS A 3 -6.81 -23.41 -9.48
C HIS A 3 -6.13 -22.29 -10.28
N ARG A 4 -4.87 -22.48 -10.72
CA ARG A 4 -4.15 -21.50 -11.56
C ARG A 4 -4.55 -21.59 -13.02
N PHE A 5 -4.92 -22.79 -13.48
CA PHE A 5 -5.43 -23.00 -14.83
C PHE A 5 -6.81 -22.35 -15.01
N ALA A 6 -7.69 -22.46 -14.01
CA ALA A 6 -8.98 -21.77 -14.01
C ALA A 6 -8.84 -20.23 -14.01
N GLN A 7 -7.85 -19.70 -13.28
CA GLN A 7 -7.54 -18.25 -13.29
C GLN A 7 -7.00 -17.77 -14.66
N LEU A 8 -6.20 -18.58 -15.35
CA LEU A 8 -5.70 -18.25 -16.69
C LEU A 8 -6.80 -18.29 -17.76
N CYS A 9 -7.64 -19.33 -17.76
CA CYS A 9 -8.81 -19.42 -18.65
C CYS A 9 -9.80 -18.27 -18.42
N LEU A 10 -9.94 -17.81 -17.18
CA LEU A 10 -10.76 -16.66 -16.80
C LEU A 10 -10.27 -15.36 -17.46
N VAL A 11 -8.96 -15.12 -17.45
CA VAL A 11 -8.38 -13.92 -18.05
C VAL A 11 -8.47 -13.96 -19.57
N ILE A 12 -8.21 -15.11 -20.19
CA ILE A 12 -8.36 -15.28 -21.64
C ILE A 12 -9.80 -15.03 -22.09
N ALA A 13 -10.79 -15.53 -21.33
CA ALA A 13 -12.20 -15.34 -21.67
C ALA A 13 -12.73 -13.92 -21.45
N LEU A 14 -12.04 -13.09 -20.65
CA LEU A 14 -12.33 -11.66 -20.49
C LEU A 14 -11.84 -10.83 -21.69
N VAL A 15 -10.78 -11.27 -22.37
CA VAL A 15 -10.19 -10.54 -23.52
C VAL A 15 -10.94 -10.84 -24.82
N THR A 16 -11.55 -12.03 -24.97
CA THR A 16 -12.23 -12.46 -26.20
C THR A 16 -13.70 -12.06 -26.32
N GLY A 17 -14.23 -11.28 -25.37
CA GLY A 17 -15.51 -10.56 -25.49
C GLY A 17 -16.80 -11.39 -25.59
N SER A 18 -16.73 -12.71 -25.47
CA SER A 18 -17.86 -13.61 -25.78
C SER A 18 -18.52 -14.26 -24.56
N VAL A 19 -18.14 -13.91 -23.33
CA VAL A 19 -18.71 -14.56 -22.12
C VAL A 19 -19.26 -13.57 -21.10
N VAL A 20 -20.49 -13.86 -20.67
CA VAL A 20 -21.31 -13.07 -19.75
C VAL A 20 -20.61 -12.90 -18.38
N PRO A 21 -20.39 -11.66 -17.89
CA PRO A 21 -19.72 -11.38 -16.61
C PRO A 21 -20.31 -12.07 -15.36
N SER A 22 -21.53 -12.60 -15.47
CA SER A 22 -22.29 -13.17 -14.34
C SER A 22 -21.73 -14.51 -13.85
N ALA A 23 -21.12 -15.33 -14.70
CA ALA A 23 -20.58 -16.63 -14.29
C ALA A 23 -19.27 -16.52 -13.48
N TYR A 24 -18.55 -15.42 -13.65
CA TYR A 24 -17.19 -15.24 -13.14
C TYR A 24 -17.12 -14.72 -11.71
N GLY A 25 -18.12 -13.96 -11.27
CA GLY A 25 -18.21 -13.50 -9.88
C GLY A 25 -18.20 -14.67 -8.89
N ASN A 26 -18.90 -15.75 -9.21
CA ASN A 26 -19.00 -16.92 -8.34
C ASN A 26 -17.66 -17.66 -8.20
N LEU A 27 -16.81 -17.70 -9.23
CA LEU A 27 -15.51 -18.38 -9.17
C LEU A 27 -14.50 -17.64 -8.28
N LEU A 28 -14.55 -16.31 -8.28
CA LEU A 28 -13.66 -15.47 -7.46
C LEU A 28 -14.27 -15.09 -6.10
N GLY A 29 -15.53 -15.46 -5.84
CA GLY A 29 -16.28 -15.02 -4.67
C GLY A 29 -16.53 -13.51 -4.65
N LEU A 30 -16.62 -12.87 -5.83
CA LEU A 30 -16.88 -11.43 -5.97
C LEU A 30 -18.30 -11.19 -6.45
N SER A 31 -19.00 -10.25 -5.82
CA SER A 31 -20.25 -9.73 -6.35
C SER A 31 -20.01 -8.95 -7.65
N LYS A 32 -21.06 -8.78 -8.46
CA LYS A 32 -21.02 -7.99 -9.70
C LYS A 32 -20.43 -6.58 -9.50
N ARG A 33 -20.70 -5.97 -8.34
CA ARG A 33 -20.18 -4.64 -7.98
C ARG A 33 -18.67 -4.68 -7.71
N GLU A 34 -18.20 -5.66 -6.98
CA GLU A 34 -16.77 -5.81 -6.67
C GLU A 34 -15.98 -6.17 -7.93
N LEU A 35 -16.56 -6.97 -8.83
CA LEU A 35 -15.96 -7.21 -10.14
C LEU A 35 -15.82 -5.91 -10.94
N HIS A 36 -16.85 -5.05 -10.96
CA HIS A 36 -16.76 -3.73 -11.58
C HIS A 36 -15.66 -2.87 -10.96
N ASP A 37 -15.53 -2.85 -9.62
CA ASP A 37 -14.46 -2.13 -8.92
C ASP A 37 -13.07 -2.66 -9.30
N VAL A 38 -12.89 -3.97 -9.36
CA VAL A 38 -11.64 -4.61 -9.80
C VAL A 38 -11.31 -4.24 -11.23
N MET A 39 -12.27 -4.28 -12.15
CA MET A 39 -12.05 -3.89 -13.55
C MET A 39 -11.70 -2.40 -13.68
N THR A 40 -12.33 -1.55 -12.87
CA THR A 40 -12.02 -0.11 -12.80
C THR A 40 -10.60 0.13 -12.32
N LEU A 41 -10.17 -0.58 -11.27
CA LEU A 41 -8.79 -0.55 -10.78
C LEU A 41 -7.79 -1.12 -11.79
N GLY A 42 -8.15 -2.18 -12.52
CA GLY A 42 -7.32 -2.76 -13.58
C GLY A 42 -7.02 -1.76 -14.70
N ARG A 43 -8.05 -1.01 -15.14
CA ARG A 43 -7.86 0.09 -16.12
C ARG A 43 -6.95 1.18 -15.57
N ALA A 44 -7.10 1.55 -14.30
CA ALA A 44 -6.23 2.54 -13.65
C ALA A 44 -4.76 2.09 -13.61
N ILE A 45 -4.50 0.81 -13.36
CA ILE A 45 -3.15 0.23 -13.41
C ILE A 45 -2.60 0.24 -14.84
N SER A 46 -3.38 -0.19 -15.83
CA SER A 46 -2.99 -0.22 -17.24
C SER A 46 -2.62 1.19 -17.74
N ASP A 47 -3.38 2.22 -17.36
CA ASP A 47 -3.06 3.61 -17.68
C ASP A 47 -1.77 4.14 -17.02
N LEU A 48 -1.44 3.67 -15.81
CA LEU A 48 -0.20 4.04 -15.13
C LEU A 48 1.01 3.27 -15.68
N GLN A 49 0.82 2.03 -16.10
CA GLN A 49 1.86 1.15 -16.65
C GLN A 49 1.34 0.35 -17.87
N PRO A 50 1.31 0.96 -19.07
CA PRO A 50 0.78 0.32 -20.27
C PRO A 50 1.54 -0.94 -20.69
N ARG A 51 2.81 -1.08 -20.26
CA ARG A 51 3.66 -2.23 -20.57
C ARG A 51 3.35 -3.48 -19.74
N LEU A 52 2.49 -3.38 -18.72
CA LEU A 52 2.20 -4.49 -17.82
C LEU A 52 1.31 -5.56 -18.48
N GLY A 53 0.48 -5.16 -19.45
CA GLY A 53 -0.56 -6.00 -20.04
C GLY A 53 -1.85 -6.02 -19.21
N ASP A 54 -2.99 -6.18 -19.87
CA ASP A 54 -4.31 -6.12 -19.21
C ASP A 54 -4.53 -7.27 -18.22
N GLU A 55 -4.05 -8.47 -18.56
CA GLU A 55 -4.10 -9.64 -17.68
C GLU A 55 -3.48 -9.36 -16.30
N LYS A 56 -2.21 -8.95 -16.30
CA LYS A 56 -1.50 -8.63 -15.05
C LYS A 56 -2.12 -7.43 -14.35
N SER A 57 -2.62 -6.45 -15.10
CA SER A 57 -3.31 -5.29 -14.51
C SER A 57 -4.55 -5.71 -13.73
N VAL A 58 -5.36 -6.62 -14.27
CA VAL A 58 -6.54 -7.19 -13.57
C VAL A 58 -6.11 -8.07 -12.40
N GLN A 59 -5.07 -8.89 -12.55
CA GLN A 59 -4.53 -9.72 -11.46
C GLN A 59 -4.07 -8.86 -10.27
N TYR A 60 -3.35 -7.77 -10.53
CA TYR A 60 -2.91 -6.84 -9.49
C TYR A 60 -4.06 -6.05 -8.89
N ALA A 61 -5.00 -5.60 -9.72
CA ALA A 61 -6.20 -4.94 -9.23
C ALA A 61 -6.99 -5.83 -8.27
N LEU A 62 -7.10 -7.13 -8.56
CA LEU A 62 -7.77 -8.09 -7.66
C LEU A 62 -7.04 -8.21 -6.32
N GLY A 63 -5.72 -8.38 -6.33
CA GLY A 63 -4.91 -8.46 -5.11
C GLY A 63 -4.98 -7.18 -4.27
N ILE A 64 -4.85 -6.03 -4.92
CA ILE A 64 -4.98 -4.71 -4.31
C ILE A 64 -6.38 -4.51 -3.73
N TYR A 65 -7.43 -4.84 -4.48
CA TYR A 65 -8.81 -4.70 -4.03
C TYR A 65 -9.06 -5.49 -2.74
N LYS A 66 -8.64 -6.78 -2.72
CA LYS A 66 -8.79 -7.64 -1.54
C LYS A 66 -8.02 -7.10 -0.33
N ALA A 67 -6.75 -6.74 -0.52
CA ALA A 67 -5.91 -6.19 0.54
C ALA A 67 -6.46 -4.88 1.11
N ALA A 68 -6.82 -3.95 0.22
CA ALA A 68 -7.37 -2.65 0.56
C ALA A 68 -8.71 -2.77 1.29
N LYS A 69 -9.61 -3.66 0.83
CA LYS A 69 -10.88 -3.96 1.49
C LYS A 69 -10.65 -4.52 2.90
N HIS A 70 -9.73 -5.48 3.04
CA HIS A 70 -9.45 -6.13 4.32
C HIS A 70 -8.93 -5.14 5.37
N TYR A 71 -8.02 -4.24 4.99
CA TYR A 71 -7.40 -3.27 5.90
C TYR A 71 -7.99 -1.86 5.84
N ARG A 72 -9.13 -1.68 5.15
CA ARG A 72 -9.84 -0.39 5.02
C ARG A 72 -8.93 0.74 4.51
N ILE A 73 -8.09 0.41 3.54
CA ILE A 73 -7.22 1.35 2.82
C ILE A 73 -7.87 1.70 1.49
N ASP A 74 -7.62 2.92 0.99
CA ASP A 74 -8.03 3.27 -0.38
C ASP A 74 -7.21 2.44 -1.39
N PRO A 75 -7.84 1.59 -2.23
CA PRO A 75 -7.10 0.80 -3.22
C PRO A 75 -6.30 1.67 -4.20
N ARG A 76 -6.71 2.91 -4.47
CA ARG A 76 -5.98 3.84 -5.35
C ARG A 76 -4.66 4.29 -4.72
N LEU A 77 -4.63 4.48 -3.40
CA LEU A 77 -3.40 4.76 -2.67
C LEU A 77 -2.43 3.60 -2.80
N LEU A 78 -2.91 2.36 -2.67
CA LEU A 78 -2.06 1.18 -2.81
C LEU A 78 -1.53 1.01 -4.25
N ILE A 79 -2.35 1.30 -5.28
CA ILE A 79 -1.89 1.39 -6.68
C ILE A 79 -0.78 2.43 -6.82
N ALA A 80 -1.00 3.64 -6.30
CA ALA A 80 -0.05 4.75 -6.43
C ALA A 80 1.28 4.43 -5.73
N ILE A 81 1.25 3.77 -4.57
CA ILE A 81 2.45 3.30 -3.86
C ILE A 81 3.16 2.21 -4.66
N ALA A 82 2.46 1.15 -5.10
CA ALA A 82 3.08 0.08 -5.89
C ALA A 82 3.72 0.60 -7.20
N HIS A 83 3.08 1.57 -7.85
CA HIS A 83 3.66 2.25 -9.01
C HIS A 83 4.87 3.09 -8.63
N GLN A 84 4.79 3.86 -7.55
CA GLN A 84 5.89 4.71 -7.11
C GLN A 84 7.14 3.91 -6.71
N GLU A 85 6.95 2.76 -6.08
CA GLU A 85 8.03 1.94 -5.56
C GLU A 85 8.74 1.15 -6.67
N THR A 86 8.00 0.56 -7.61
CA THR A 86 8.60 -0.34 -8.62
C THR A 86 8.12 -0.14 -10.05
N SER A 87 7.13 0.72 -10.27
CA SER A 87 6.34 0.78 -11.51
C SER A 87 5.75 -0.59 -11.87
N PHE A 88 5.33 -1.36 -10.86
CA PHE A 88 4.82 -2.72 -10.98
C PHE A 88 5.83 -3.76 -11.55
N ARG A 89 7.14 -3.49 -11.46
CA ARG A 89 8.18 -4.42 -11.91
C ARG A 89 8.41 -5.50 -10.85
N GLU A 90 8.17 -6.75 -11.25
CA GLU A 90 8.50 -7.92 -10.45
C GLU A 90 10.00 -8.26 -10.53
N ASN A 91 10.47 -9.07 -9.59
CA ASN A 91 11.83 -9.63 -9.59
C ASN A 91 12.96 -8.58 -9.61
N LEU A 92 12.69 -7.37 -9.12
CA LEU A 92 13.73 -6.41 -8.83
C LEU A 92 14.67 -6.97 -7.74
N PRO A 93 15.97 -6.64 -7.79
CA PRO A 93 16.89 -6.97 -6.72
C PRO A 93 16.44 -6.32 -5.41
N GLU A 94 16.90 -6.87 -4.29
CA GLU A 94 16.69 -6.30 -2.97
C GLU A 94 17.22 -4.86 -2.92
N GLY A 95 16.41 -3.94 -2.40
CA GLY A 95 16.78 -2.54 -2.20
C GLY A 95 17.86 -2.37 -1.12
N ALA A 96 18.49 -1.20 -1.09
CA ALA A 96 19.61 -0.94 -0.18
C ALA A 96 19.24 -1.05 1.31
N ALA A 97 17.96 -0.83 1.68
CA ALA A 97 17.49 -1.01 3.05
C ALA A 97 16.80 -2.37 3.28
N GLY A 98 16.96 -3.31 2.35
CA GLY A 98 16.33 -4.62 2.40
C GLY A 98 14.89 -4.64 1.92
N GLU A 99 14.51 -3.72 1.03
CA GLU A 99 13.19 -3.64 0.40
C GLU A 99 12.97 -4.73 -0.66
N ILE A 100 11.81 -5.39 -0.63
CA ILE A 100 11.49 -6.52 -1.52
C ILE A 100 10.07 -6.41 -2.08
N GLY A 101 9.91 -6.81 -3.35
CA GLY A 101 8.62 -6.95 -4.03
C GLY A 101 8.06 -5.63 -4.57
N LEU A 102 6.80 -5.68 -5.01
CA LEU A 102 6.12 -4.60 -5.76
C LEU A 102 5.96 -3.30 -4.95
N CYS A 103 5.77 -3.43 -3.64
CA CYS A 103 5.62 -2.32 -2.69
C CYS A 103 6.89 -2.08 -1.86
N GLN A 104 8.03 -2.66 -2.24
CA GLN A 104 9.34 -2.43 -1.59
C GLN A 104 9.29 -2.57 -0.06
N ILE A 105 8.72 -3.67 0.44
CA ILE A 105 8.58 -3.91 1.88
C ILE A 105 9.92 -4.34 2.47
N ARG A 106 10.36 -3.69 3.55
CA ARG A 106 11.59 -4.06 4.25
C ARG A 106 11.47 -5.44 4.88
N LYS A 107 12.44 -6.32 4.62
CA LYS A 107 12.47 -7.69 5.16
C LYS A 107 12.45 -7.78 6.69
N ASN A 108 12.86 -6.73 7.39
CA ASN A 108 12.84 -6.68 8.85
C ASN A 108 11.41 -6.75 9.44
N TRP A 109 10.37 -6.41 8.67
CA TRP A 109 8.98 -6.59 9.07
C TRP A 109 8.63 -8.05 9.35
N LEU A 110 9.29 -9.01 8.69
CA LEU A 110 9.05 -10.44 8.91
C LEU A 110 9.41 -10.89 10.35
N GLY A 111 10.27 -10.15 11.05
CA GLY A 111 10.62 -10.38 12.44
C GLY A 111 9.88 -9.48 13.43
N ASN A 112 9.04 -8.55 12.96
CA ASN A 112 8.27 -7.67 13.83
C ASN A 112 7.19 -8.48 14.58
N LYS A 113 7.07 -8.28 15.90
CA LYS A 113 6.12 -9.03 16.74
C LYS A 113 4.66 -8.86 16.33
N GLU A 114 4.26 -7.65 15.96
CA GLU A 114 2.89 -7.34 15.50
C GLU A 114 2.61 -8.03 14.17
N PHE A 115 3.58 -7.99 13.25
CA PHE A 115 3.48 -8.66 11.95
C PHE A 115 3.37 -10.18 12.10
N VAL A 116 4.21 -10.78 12.96
CA VAL A 116 4.17 -12.22 13.24
C VAL A 116 2.86 -12.61 13.95
N ARG A 117 2.30 -11.73 14.78
CA ARG A 117 0.97 -11.95 15.40
C ARG A 117 -0.14 -11.97 14.37
N GLU A 118 -0.11 -11.06 13.39
CA GLU A 118 -1.11 -11.00 12.32
C GLU A 118 -0.98 -12.16 11.33
N PHE A 119 0.22 -12.39 10.81
CA PHE A 119 0.43 -13.26 9.66
C PHE A 119 1.09 -14.59 10.00
N GLY A 120 1.53 -14.81 11.24
CA GLY A 120 2.43 -15.90 11.59
C GLY A 120 3.85 -15.69 11.05
N LYS A 121 4.69 -16.72 11.16
CA LYS A 121 6.04 -16.70 10.57
C LYS A 121 5.93 -16.69 9.04
N ARG A 122 6.52 -15.68 8.41
CA ARG A 122 6.59 -15.53 6.95
C ARG A 122 8.04 -15.50 6.48
N SER A 123 8.23 -15.79 5.20
CA SER A 123 9.53 -15.89 4.54
C SER A 123 9.75 -14.75 3.56
N VAL A 124 11.00 -14.52 3.16
CA VAL A 124 11.34 -13.57 2.08
C VAL A 124 10.61 -13.90 0.78
N ARG A 125 10.39 -15.20 0.49
CA ARG A 125 9.63 -15.64 -0.69
C ARG A 125 8.20 -15.09 -0.69
N ASP A 126 7.58 -14.91 0.48
CA ASP A 126 6.25 -14.33 0.59
C ASP A 126 6.22 -12.87 0.15
N LEU A 127 7.32 -12.12 0.31
CA LEU A 127 7.43 -10.73 -0.15
C LEU A 127 7.52 -10.63 -1.67
N HIS A 128 7.97 -11.67 -2.37
CA HIS A 128 7.98 -11.72 -3.83
C HIS A 128 6.62 -12.08 -4.44
N ASN A 129 5.68 -12.63 -3.65
CA ASN A 129 4.35 -12.95 -4.14
C ASN A 129 3.49 -11.67 -4.20
N PRO A 130 2.97 -11.25 -5.38
CA PRO A 130 2.23 -10.00 -5.50
C PRO A 130 1.03 -9.86 -4.55
N GLU A 131 0.20 -10.89 -4.43
CA GLU A 131 -0.99 -10.88 -3.58
C GLU A 131 -0.65 -10.67 -2.11
N LYS A 132 0.35 -11.41 -1.60
CA LYS A 132 0.85 -11.24 -0.23
C LYS A 132 1.55 -9.89 -0.03
N ASN A 133 2.31 -9.43 -1.02
CA ASN A 133 3.00 -8.14 -0.95
C ASN A 133 2.00 -6.98 -0.83
N PHE A 134 0.91 -6.99 -1.60
CA PHE A 134 -0.18 -6.00 -1.44
C PHE A 134 -0.87 -6.10 -0.08
N LEU A 135 -1.14 -7.33 0.40
CA LEU A 135 -1.75 -7.55 1.72
C LEU A 135 -0.88 -6.97 2.84
N PHE A 136 0.42 -7.24 2.83
CA PHE A 136 1.36 -6.73 3.82
C PHE A 136 1.50 -5.20 3.74
N ALA A 137 1.56 -4.63 2.53
CA ALA A 137 1.61 -3.18 2.37
C ALA A 137 0.35 -2.50 2.92
N ALA A 138 -0.84 -3.07 2.67
CA ALA A 138 -2.10 -2.55 3.20
C ALA A 138 -2.16 -2.64 4.75
N TRP A 139 -1.64 -3.72 5.34
CA TRP A 139 -1.49 -3.86 6.80
C TRP A 139 -0.58 -2.78 7.38
N ILE A 140 0.61 -2.58 6.79
CA ILE A 140 1.56 -1.52 7.22
C ILE A 140 0.88 -0.14 7.14
N LEU A 141 0.13 0.12 6.06
CA LEU A 141 -0.57 1.38 5.89
C LEU A 141 -1.66 1.60 6.95
N ARG A 142 -2.41 0.57 7.34
CA ARG A 142 -3.39 0.68 8.44
C ARG A 142 -2.68 1.06 9.74
N ASP A 143 -1.59 0.40 10.10
CA ASP A 143 -0.86 0.69 11.33
C ASP A 143 -0.29 2.11 11.32
N LEU A 144 0.22 2.57 10.17
CA LEU A 144 0.68 3.95 10.01
C LEU A 144 -0.46 4.96 10.14
N LYS A 145 -1.65 4.62 9.63
CA LYS A 145 -2.85 5.46 9.76
C LYS A 145 -3.26 5.59 11.22
N GLU A 146 -3.29 4.48 11.96
CA GLU A 146 -3.64 4.47 13.40
C GLU A 146 -2.61 5.23 14.24
N ALA A 147 -1.31 5.06 13.95
CA ALA A 147 -0.24 5.71 14.72
C ALA A 147 -0.02 7.20 14.39
N ASN A 148 -0.58 7.71 13.28
CA ASN A 148 -0.28 9.06 12.78
C ASN A 148 -1.50 9.83 12.27
N SER A 149 -2.73 9.39 12.57
CA SER A 149 -3.96 10.06 12.11
C SER A 149 -4.07 11.51 12.57
N GLU A 150 -3.51 11.84 13.73
CA GLU A 150 -3.56 13.17 14.34
C GLU A 150 -2.41 14.10 13.91
N LYS A 151 -1.44 13.61 13.12
CA LYS A 151 -0.27 14.39 12.73
C LYS A 151 -0.56 15.20 11.46
N GLU A 152 -0.62 16.51 11.60
CA GLU A 152 -1.13 17.41 10.54
C GLU A 152 -0.12 17.75 9.43
N THR A 153 1.18 17.48 9.59
CA THR A 153 2.20 18.04 8.68
C THR A 153 2.34 17.32 7.35
N VAL A 154 1.82 16.11 7.16
CA VAL A 154 1.78 15.39 5.87
C VAL A 154 0.83 14.22 6.06
N PRO A 155 0.18 13.72 5.00
CA PRO A 155 -0.61 12.50 5.10
C PRO A 155 0.17 11.34 5.72
N TRP A 156 -0.47 10.58 6.60
CA TRP A 156 0.12 9.48 7.38
C TRP A 156 0.82 8.42 6.49
N TRP A 157 0.35 8.20 5.27
CA TRP A 157 0.93 7.21 4.35
C TRP A 157 2.33 7.60 3.87
N THR A 158 2.75 8.86 4.05
CA THR A 158 4.12 9.28 3.72
C THR A 158 5.17 8.65 4.64
N TYR A 159 4.79 8.22 5.84
CA TYR A 159 5.66 7.48 6.74
C TYR A 159 6.06 6.09 6.21
N TYR A 160 5.36 5.60 5.19
CA TYR A 160 5.70 4.35 4.50
C TYR A 160 7.13 4.38 3.95
N ASN A 161 7.53 5.53 3.39
CA ASN A 161 8.83 5.68 2.73
C ASN A 161 9.93 6.16 3.69
N ALA A 162 9.64 7.16 4.54
CA ALA A 162 10.68 7.80 5.36
C ALA A 162 10.15 8.41 6.66
N ARG A 163 11.04 8.55 7.65
CA ARG A 163 10.74 9.26 8.92
C ARG A 163 10.94 10.78 8.80
N GLN A 164 11.97 11.21 8.08
CA GLN A 164 12.33 12.63 7.94
C GLN A 164 11.32 13.39 7.07
N LEU A 165 10.89 14.58 7.50
CA LEU A 165 9.86 15.38 6.82
C LEU A 165 10.23 15.70 5.36
N LYS A 166 11.48 16.09 5.07
CA LYS A 166 11.96 16.37 3.72
C LYS A 166 11.69 15.24 2.73
N ASN A 167 11.99 14.01 3.13
CA ASN A 167 11.77 12.83 2.27
C ASN A 167 10.28 12.50 2.17
N ARG A 168 9.51 12.67 3.25
CA ARG A 168 8.05 12.49 3.24
C ARG A 168 7.34 13.45 2.30
N VAL A 169 7.73 14.74 2.28
CA VAL A 169 7.17 15.73 1.35
C VAL A 169 7.49 15.38 -0.10
N ARG A 170 8.73 14.96 -0.38
CA ARG A 170 9.10 14.49 -1.72
C ARG A 170 8.25 13.30 -2.14
N TYR A 171 8.14 12.30 -1.26
CA TYR A 171 7.34 11.11 -1.50
C TYR A 171 5.86 11.45 -1.73
N TYR A 172 5.30 12.36 -0.93
CA TYR A 172 3.95 12.90 -1.09
C TYR A 172 3.72 13.41 -2.52
N MET A 173 4.59 14.27 -3.03
CA MET A 173 4.45 14.85 -4.36
C MET A 173 4.50 13.80 -5.48
N HIS A 174 5.26 12.71 -5.29
CA HIS A 174 5.36 11.65 -6.29
C HIS A 174 4.12 10.77 -6.33
N VAL A 175 3.62 10.35 -5.15
CA VAL A 175 2.40 9.55 -5.01
C VAL A 175 1.17 10.35 -5.41
N ASN A 176 1.06 11.63 -5.01
CA ASN A 176 -0.10 12.47 -5.33
C ASN A 176 -0.28 12.67 -6.83
N ARG A 177 0.82 12.87 -7.57
CA ARG A 177 0.79 12.90 -9.04
C ARG A 177 0.21 11.63 -9.67
N LYS A 178 0.31 10.48 -8.99
CA LYS A 178 -0.22 9.21 -9.50
C LYS A 178 -1.69 9.08 -9.16
N LEU A 179 -2.05 9.46 -7.93
CA LEU A 179 -3.43 9.57 -7.47
C LEU A 179 -4.25 10.50 -8.37
N GLU A 180 -3.73 11.67 -8.73
CA GLU A 180 -4.36 12.60 -9.65
C GLU A 180 -4.63 11.96 -11.01
N ARG A 181 -3.65 11.26 -11.59
CA ARG A 181 -3.79 10.56 -12.88
C ARG A 181 -4.89 9.49 -12.87
N ILE A 182 -5.06 8.78 -11.76
CA ILE A 182 -6.08 7.73 -11.62
C ILE A 182 -7.39 8.23 -10.98
N SER A 183 -7.48 9.52 -10.63
CA SER A 183 -8.70 10.09 -10.03
C SER A 183 -9.90 9.98 -10.97
N LYS A 184 -9.68 10.13 -12.28
CA LYS A 184 -10.68 10.03 -13.37
C LYS A 184 -11.50 8.74 -13.38
N TYR A 185 -11.04 7.69 -12.71
CA TYR A 185 -11.77 6.42 -12.61
C TYR A 185 -12.90 6.42 -11.56
N GLY A 186 -13.16 7.54 -10.88
CA GLY A 186 -14.19 7.67 -9.84
C GLY A 186 -13.91 6.90 -8.54
N PRO A 187 -14.42 7.37 -7.38
CA PRO A 187 -14.13 6.74 -6.10
C PRO A 187 -14.53 5.26 -6.12
N VAL A 188 -13.62 4.39 -5.66
CA VAL A 188 -13.97 2.99 -5.42
C VAL A 188 -14.71 2.95 -4.09
N ARG A 189 -15.98 2.55 -4.13
CA ARG A 189 -16.93 2.70 -3.01
C ARG A 189 -16.61 1.83 -1.79
N THR A 190 -15.55 1.02 -1.84
CA THR A 190 -15.12 0.13 -0.76
C THR A 190 -14.75 0.89 0.52
N ALA A 191 -14.15 2.08 0.41
CA ALA A 191 -13.71 2.84 1.58
C ALA A 191 -14.86 3.52 2.33
N GLU A 192 -15.84 4.10 1.62
CA GLU A 192 -16.98 4.80 2.24
C GLU A 192 -17.88 3.85 3.05
N ARG A 193 -18.13 2.64 2.55
CA ARG A 193 -18.97 1.67 3.26
C ARG A 193 -18.28 1.00 4.45
N ALA A 194 -16.97 0.76 4.39
CA ALA A 194 -16.25 0.21 5.54
C ALA A 194 -16.30 1.15 6.75
N MET A 195 -16.40 2.46 6.51
CA MET A 195 -16.62 3.45 7.56
C MET A 195 -18.10 3.55 7.97
N ALA A 196 -19.03 3.58 7.01
CA ALA A 196 -20.47 3.69 7.30
C ALA A 196 -21.08 2.46 8.01
N SER A 197 -20.58 1.25 7.76
CA SER A 197 -21.08 0.02 8.42
C SER A 197 -20.63 -0.12 9.86
N THR A 198 -19.55 0.56 10.28
CA THR A 198 -19.11 0.49 11.69
C THR A 198 -19.99 1.36 12.60
N SER A 199 -20.75 2.31 12.03
CA SER A 199 -21.68 3.16 12.80
C SER A 199 -23.06 2.54 13.03
N GLU A 200 -23.53 1.62 12.18
CA GLU A 200 -24.88 1.05 12.31
C GLU A 200 -24.92 -0.15 13.28
N ASP A 201 -23.98 -1.09 13.19
CA ASP A 201 -23.93 -2.26 14.10
C ASP A 201 -23.62 -1.89 15.56
N GLY A 202 -22.94 -0.75 15.79
CA GLY A 202 -22.69 -0.22 17.14
C GLY A 202 -23.89 0.50 17.76
N LEU A 203 -24.79 1.05 16.94
CA LEU A 203 -25.99 1.75 17.41
C LEU A 203 -27.13 0.78 17.72
N GLU A 204 -27.25 -0.32 16.98
CA GLU A 204 -28.25 -1.35 17.26
C GLU A 204 -27.95 -2.10 18.57
N LYS A 205 -26.67 -2.30 18.90
CA LYS A 205 -26.24 -2.91 20.17
C LYS A 205 -26.48 -2.00 21.40
N LEU A 206 -26.38 -0.67 21.23
CA LEU A 206 -26.73 0.31 22.27
C LEU A 206 -28.25 0.55 22.39
N ALA A 207 -29.01 0.34 21.31
CA ALA A 207 -30.47 0.41 21.32
C ALA A 207 -31.09 -0.79 22.05
N LEU A 208 -30.47 -1.98 22.00
CA LEU A 208 -30.94 -3.16 22.71
C LEU A 208 -30.57 -3.19 24.22
N GLU A 209 -29.45 -2.58 24.62
CA GLU A 209 -29.07 -2.48 26.05
C GLU A 209 -29.73 -1.32 26.82
N SER A 210 -30.48 -0.44 26.15
CA SER A 210 -31.14 0.72 26.78
C SER A 210 -32.64 0.54 27.06
N SER A 211 -33.18 -0.68 26.98
CA SER A 211 -34.54 -0.98 27.43
C SER A 211 -34.68 -0.79 28.95
N PRO A 212 -35.45 0.20 29.45
CA PRO A 212 -35.53 0.47 30.88
C PRO A 212 -36.54 -0.47 31.54
N LEU A 213 -36.08 -1.26 32.52
CA LEU A 213 -36.94 -1.72 33.61
C LEU A 213 -37.52 -0.50 34.31
N ARG A 214 -38.84 -0.36 34.24
CA ARG A 214 -39.61 0.62 35.01
C ARG A 214 -39.43 0.34 36.50
N ASN A 215 -38.90 1.32 37.24
CA ASN A 215 -39.37 1.81 38.55
C ASN A 215 -38.19 2.33 39.40
N ALA A 216 -37.92 3.65 39.39
CA ALA A 216 -37.24 4.36 40.49
C ALA A 216 -37.32 5.90 40.31
N PRO A 217 -37.31 6.69 41.40
CA PRO A 217 -37.83 8.06 41.41
C PRO A 217 -36.83 9.15 40.98
N LYS A 218 -37.42 10.29 40.59
CA LYS A 218 -36.79 11.49 40.00
C LYS A 218 -35.71 12.12 40.90
N ALA A 219 -34.47 12.12 40.44
CA ALA A 219 -33.42 13.04 40.89
C ALA A 219 -33.04 13.98 39.72
N LYS A 220 -33.13 15.29 39.97
CA LYS A 220 -32.76 16.34 39.01
C LYS A 220 -31.23 16.51 39.01
N SER A 221 -30.56 16.09 37.94
CA SER A 221 -29.20 16.56 37.62
C SER A 221 -29.14 17.00 36.16
N ARG A 222 -28.83 18.28 35.93
CA ARG A 222 -28.53 18.84 34.63
C ARG A 222 -27.15 18.34 34.21
N VAL A 223 -27.10 17.35 33.32
CA VAL A 223 -25.90 17.01 32.57
C VAL A 223 -26.03 17.60 31.17
N ARG A 224 -25.11 18.51 30.83
CA ARG A 224 -25.03 19.18 29.53
C ARG A 224 -24.46 18.17 28.54
N ILE A 225 -25.31 17.64 27.66
CA ILE A 225 -24.90 16.79 26.54
C ILE A 225 -24.26 17.69 25.48
N PRO A 226 -22.98 17.49 25.08
CA PRO A 226 -22.44 18.20 23.95
C PRO A 226 -23.09 17.71 22.64
N SER A 227 -23.53 18.69 21.87
CA SER A 227 -24.05 18.57 20.50
C SER A 227 -23.10 17.71 19.64
N LYS A 228 -23.64 16.66 19.03
CA LYS A 228 -22.95 15.83 18.04
C LYS A 228 -22.76 16.63 16.76
N SER A 229 -21.51 16.96 16.43
CA SER A 229 -21.16 17.44 15.10
C SER A 229 -21.18 16.26 14.12
N ASN A 230 -22.03 16.35 13.10
CA ASN A 230 -22.00 15.47 11.95
C ASN A 230 -20.72 15.76 11.15
N PHE A 231 -19.67 14.97 11.35
CA PHE A 231 -18.45 15.08 10.56
C PHE A 231 -18.60 14.25 9.28
N VAL A 232 -19.08 14.91 8.23
CA VAL A 232 -19.06 14.37 6.86
C VAL A 232 -17.61 14.36 6.40
N TYR A 233 -17.00 13.18 6.29
CA TYR A 233 -15.76 13.01 5.52
C TYR A 233 -16.10 13.14 4.03
N THR A 234 -16.06 14.37 3.52
CA THR A 234 -15.84 14.57 2.09
C THR A 234 -14.50 13.94 1.75
N ALA A 235 -14.40 13.31 0.56
CA ALA A 235 -13.13 12.88 -0.02
C ALA A 235 -12.07 13.94 0.29
N SER A 236 -11.12 13.56 1.15
CA SER A 236 -10.28 14.47 1.94
C SER A 236 -10.02 15.77 1.21
N ALA A 237 -10.50 16.90 1.74
CA ALA A 237 -9.87 18.18 1.46
C ALA A 237 -8.37 17.94 1.68
N GLY A 238 -7.60 17.96 0.59
CA GLY A 238 -6.16 17.80 0.68
C GLY A 238 -5.63 18.79 1.73
N PRO A 239 -4.47 18.51 2.34
CA PRO A 239 -3.89 19.46 3.29
C PRO A 239 -3.89 20.85 2.63
N SER A 240 -4.39 21.86 3.35
CA SER A 240 -4.74 23.15 2.75
C SER A 240 -3.58 23.69 1.91
N ALA A 241 -3.86 24.43 0.83
CA ALA A 241 -2.82 24.98 -0.05
C ALA A 241 -1.71 25.71 0.74
N ASN A 242 -2.05 26.29 1.90
CA ASN A 242 -1.11 26.94 2.81
C ASN A 242 -0.08 25.98 3.42
N TRP A 243 -0.41 24.72 3.65
CA TRP A 243 0.52 23.75 4.22
C TRP A 243 1.67 23.40 3.25
N ILE A 244 1.39 23.20 1.95
CA ILE A 244 2.46 22.90 0.96
C ILE A 244 3.44 24.07 0.93
N SER A 245 2.92 25.31 0.88
CA SER A 245 3.73 26.53 0.95
C SER A 245 4.55 26.59 2.23
N ASN A 246 3.97 26.26 3.39
CA ASN A 246 4.69 26.24 4.67
C ASN A 246 5.79 25.16 4.72
N ALA A 247 5.53 23.96 4.18
CA ALA A 247 6.51 22.87 4.13
C ALA A 247 7.66 23.19 3.16
N VAL A 248 7.35 23.77 1.99
CA VAL A 248 8.36 24.24 1.04
C VAL A 248 9.20 25.36 1.66
N ASN A 249 8.57 26.33 2.35
CA ASN A 249 9.26 27.41 3.05
C ASN A 249 10.15 26.90 4.20
N ALA A 250 9.70 25.89 4.95
CA ALA A 250 10.51 25.26 5.99
C ALA A 250 11.76 24.59 5.41
N LEU A 251 11.63 23.90 4.26
CA LEU A 251 12.75 23.28 3.56
C LEU A 251 13.74 24.31 2.99
N SER A 252 13.24 25.45 2.50
CA SER A 252 14.08 26.57 2.05
C SER A 252 14.88 27.20 3.20
N LYS A 253 14.30 27.29 4.40
CA LYS A 253 14.99 27.81 5.59
C LYS A 253 16.08 26.88 6.13
N GLU A 254 15.90 25.56 6.03
CA GLU A 254 16.93 24.58 6.41
C GLU A 254 18.12 24.55 5.44
N GLY A 255 17.91 24.92 4.17
CA GLY A 255 18.98 25.00 3.15
C GLY A 255 19.95 26.17 3.32
N GLY A 256 19.63 27.16 4.17
CA GLY A 256 20.42 28.38 4.37
C GLY A 256 21.53 28.30 5.44
N ARG A 257 21.75 27.13 6.07
CA ARG A 257 22.89 26.90 6.98
C ARG A 257 23.91 25.94 6.36
N THR A 258 24.49 26.32 5.23
CA THR A 258 25.79 25.78 4.85
C THR A 258 26.84 26.49 5.71
N ARG A 259 27.27 25.84 6.79
CA ARG A 259 28.59 26.12 7.35
C ARG A 259 29.60 25.81 6.25
N GLU A 260 30.33 26.82 5.79
CA GLU A 260 31.57 26.67 5.04
C GLU A 260 32.60 25.95 5.94
N GLY A 261 32.43 24.65 6.09
CA GLY A 261 33.42 23.75 6.65
C GLY A 261 34.34 23.30 5.52
N LYS A 262 35.47 24.01 5.38
CA LYS A 262 36.61 23.67 4.53
C LYS A 262 36.94 22.16 4.67
N TRP A 263 36.54 21.37 3.67
CA TRP A 263 36.81 19.94 3.61
C TRP A 263 38.11 19.72 2.84
N SER A 264 39.25 19.72 3.56
CA SER A 264 40.54 19.29 3.02
C SER A 264 40.72 17.80 3.31
N GLY A 265 40.50 16.96 2.30
CA GLY A 265 40.67 15.51 2.41
C GLY A 265 40.91 14.88 1.04
N HIS A 266 42.14 14.99 0.54
CA HIS A 266 42.65 14.20 -0.58
C HIS A 266 42.58 12.71 -0.26
N HIS A 267 41.74 11.95 -0.96
CA HIS A 267 41.91 10.51 -1.13
C HIS A 267 41.93 10.19 -2.63
N SER A 268 43.15 9.94 -3.12
CA SER A 268 43.41 9.39 -4.45
C SER A 268 42.85 7.97 -4.55
N PRO A 269 42.32 7.56 -5.71
CA PRO A 269 41.92 6.18 -5.94
C PRO A 269 43.16 5.28 -6.04
N LYS A 270 43.29 4.31 -5.13
CA LYS A 270 44.26 3.21 -5.29
C LYS A 270 43.84 2.36 -6.49
N LYS A 271 44.75 2.27 -7.47
CA LYS A 271 44.70 1.37 -8.63
C LYS A 271 44.53 -0.07 -8.14
N VAL A 272 43.47 -0.75 -8.59
CA VAL A 272 43.32 -2.19 -8.43
C VAL A 272 44.20 -2.86 -9.47
N ASN A 273 45.31 -3.44 -9.01
CA ASN A 273 46.17 -4.29 -9.81
C ASN A 273 45.42 -5.57 -10.20
N ARG A 274 45.31 -5.80 -11.50
CA ARG A 274 44.96 -7.10 -12.08
C ARG A 274 46.20 -7.98 -12.00
N SER A 275 46.07 -9.16 -11.39
CA SER A 275 47.10 -10.21 -11.42
C SER A 275 46.59 -11.43 -12.22
N PRO A 276 47.52 -12.21 -12.80
CA PRO A 276 47.31 -12.85 -14.10
C PRO A 276 46.83 -14.30 -14.02
N SER A 277 46.32 -14.74 -15.16
CA SER A 277 46.09 -16.12 -15.56
C SER A 277 47.19 -17.10 -15.14
N LEU A 278 46.79 -18.20 -14.52
CA LEU A 278 47.56 -19.45 -14.53
C LEU A 278 46.73 -20.54 -15.19
N ARG A 279 47.00 -20.72 -16.49
CA ARG A 279 46.92 -22.03 -17.13
C ARG A 279 48.09 -22.86 -16.62
N ARG A 280 47.83 -24.08 -16.15
CA ARG A 280 48.65 -25.25 -16.48
C ARG A 280 47.84 -26.53 -16.27
N THR A 281 47.75 -27.24 -17.38
CA THR A 281 47.43 -28.63 -17.63
C THR A 281 48.35 -29.57 -16.84
N ILE A 282 47.86 -30.74 -16.42
CA ILE A 282 48.30 -32.08 -16.88
C ILE A 282 47.64 -33.17 -16.04
N SER A 283 47.24 -34.18 -16.81
CA SER A 283 46.77 -35.55 -16.54
C SER A 283 47.46 -36.30 -15.39
N GLU A 284 46.71 -37.18 -14.70
CA GLU A 284 46.82 -38.65 -14.81
C GLU A 284 46.17 -39.40 -13.61
N LEU A 285 45.38 -40.41 -13.98
CA LEU A 285 45.27 -41.76 -13.39
C LEU A 285 44.56 -42.01 -12.04
N GLY A 286 43.62 -42.97 -12.11
CA GLY A 286 43.36 -43.98 -11.07
C GLY A 286 41.95 -43.92 -10.44
N SER A 287 40.94 -44.59 -11.02
CA SER A 287 40.39 -45.90 -10.57
C SER A 287 39.57 -45.79 -9.26
N ILE A 288 38.36 -46.31 -9.02
CA ILE A 288 37.70 -47.62 -9.21
C ILE A 288 36.20 -47.33 -8.86
N ASN A 289 35.20 -47.50 -9.72
CA ASN A 289 34.31 -48.67 -9.91
C ASN A 289 33.20 -48.24 -10.89
#